data_AF-A0AAX2ZU34-F1
#
_entry.id   AF-A0AAX2ZU34-F1
#
_cell.length_a   1.000
_cell.length_b   1.000
_cell.length_c   1.000
_cell.angle_alpha   90.00
_cell.angle_beta   90.00
_cell.angle_gamma   90.00
#
_symmetry.space_group_name_H-M   'P 1'
#
loop_
_entity.id
_entity.type
_entity.pdbx_description
1 polymer ?
#
loop_
_entity_poly.entity_id
_entity_poly.type
_entity_poly.pdbx_seq_one_letter_code
_entity_poly.pdbx_strand_id
1 'polypeptide(L)'
;MHYFALLISQDVALAPEQQAEGMAAFQAFHAKAKSAIRAGDALDRSAAATRIDGGPDHPTITDGPFAEGAEVACGYYVLEADNLDEALALARDIPVAQFGAVEVWPMVHWQAPEKPLGNDWLALLLEPPEDINTPGTDEWNQQAGQHVELAKTIGDRTLAGAPLHPPTTATTVRVRDGKVLLTDGPYIEGAEVANGFYVLRAADREEAVKLASMIPASAIEVRQLAGVSGL
;
A
#
# COMPACT_ATOMS: atom_id res chain seq x y z
N MET A 1 -14.75 9.40 3.61
CA MET A 1 -14.20 8.05 3.89
C MET A 1 -12.77 7.97 3.36
N HIS A 2 -11.97 6.99 3.78
CA HIS A 2 -10.59 6.83 3.29
C HIS A 2 -10.46 5.57 2.44
N TYR A 3 -9.65 5.67 1.38
CA TYR A 3 -9.38 4.61 0.43
C TYR A 3 -7.87 4.46 0.25
N PHE A 4 -7.38 3.23 0.33
CA PHE A 4 -6.00 2.89 0.01
C PHE A 4 -5.92 2.59 -1.49
N ALA A 5 -5.06 3.31 -2.20
CA ALA A 5 -4.80 3.14 -3.61
C ALA A 5 -3.40 2.55 -3.78
N LEU A 6 -3.28 1.25 -4.05
CA LEU A 6 -2.01 0.59 -4.32
C LEU A 6 -1.66 0.73 -5.81
N LEU A 7 -0.51 1.32 -6.11
CA LEU A 7 -0.05 1.52 -7.48
C LEU A 7 0.79 0.32 -7.90
N ILE A 8 0.45 -0.28 -9.04
CA ILE A 8 1.09 -1.49 -9.54
C ILE A 8 1.56 -1.23 -10.98
N SER A 9 2.84 -1.47 -11.26
CA SER A 9 3.40 -1.34 -12.60
C SER A 9 4.61 -2.23 -12.77
N GLN A 10 5.15 -2.29 -14.00
CA GLN A 10 6.41 -2.97 -14.25
C GLN A 10 7.55 -2.30 -13.48
N ASP A 11 8.41 -3.10 -12.85
CA ASP A 11 9.62 -2.60 -12.19
C ASP A 11 10.73 -2.41 -13.22
N VAL A 12 10.65 -1.34 -14.02
CA VAL A 12 11.64 -1.04 -15.08
C VAL A 12 12.39 0.27 -14.79
N ALA A 13 13.70 0.27 -15.01
CA ALA A 13 14.48 1.49 -14.94
C ALA A 13 14.14 2.36 -16.16
N LEU A 14 13.53 3.52 -15.92
CA LEU A 14 13.16 4.48 -16.96
C LEU A 14 14.36 5.33 -17.37
N ALA A 15 14.38 5.78 -18.64
CA ALA A 15 15.35 6.79 -19.07
C ALA A 15 15.11 8.14 -18.36
N PRO A 16 16.13 9.01 -18.20
CA PRO A 16 15.97 10.27 -17.47
C PRO A 16 14.84 11.17 -17.99
N GLU A 17 14.62 11.24 -19.31
CA GLU A 17 13.50 12.03 -19.85
C GLU A 17 12.13 11.45 -19.45
N GLN A 18 11.99 10.12 -19.49
CA GLN A 18 10.77 9.42 -19.08
C GLN A 18 10.51 9.55 -17.58
N GLN A 19 11.57 9.54 -16.77
CA GLN A 19 11.47 9.82 -15.33
C GLN A 19 10.97 11.25 -15.08
N ALA A 20 11.51 12.24 -15.79
CA ALA A 20 11.11 13.64 -15.66
C ALA A 20 9.65 13.85 -16.10
N GLU A 21 9.24 13.24 -17.20
CA GLU A 21 7.84 13.26 -17.68
C GLU A 21 6.90 12.61 -16.67
N GLY A 22 7.26 11.42 -16.15
CA GLY A 22 6.48 10.74 -15.11
C GLY A 22 6.34 11.60 -13.85
N MET A 23 7.43 12.20 -13.38
CA MET A 23 7.42 13.10 -12.22
C MET A 23 6.51 14.32 -12.46
N ALA A 24 6.56 14.93 -13.64
CA ALA A 24 5.67 16.04 -13.99
C ALA A 24 4.20 15.62 -14.00
N ALA A 25 3.88 14.40 -14.49
CA ALA A 25 2.52 13.86 -14.45
C ALA A 25 2.02 13.64 -13.01
N PHE A 26 2.86 13.11 -12.11
CA PHE A 26 2.52 12.97 -10.69
C PHE A 26 2.32 14.32 -10.00
N GLN A 27 3.18 15.30 -10.27
CA GLN A 27 3.01 16.66 -9.73
C GLN A 27 1.71 17.31 -10.20
N ALA A 28 1.33 17.11 -11.47
CA ALA A 28 0.05 17.59 -12.00
C ALA A 28 -1.15 16.91 -11.30
N PHE A 29 -1.06 15.59 -11.06
CA PHE A 29 -2.05 14.86 -10.27
C PHE A 29 -2.14 15.42 -8.84
N HIS A 30 -1.02 15.60 -8.15
CA HIS A 30 -0.99 16.18 -6.78
C HIS A 30 -1.62 17.57 -6.75
N ALA A 31 -1.31 18.44 -7.72
CA ALA A 31 -1.91 19.77 -7.79
C ALA A 31 -3.44 19.71 -7.94
N LYS A 32 -3.94 18.78 -8.75
CA LYS A 32 -5.38 18.58 -8.99
C LYS A 32 -6.10 17.93 -7.80
N ALA A 33 -5.48 16.93 -7.17
CA ALA A 33 -6.08 16.09 -6.13
C ALA A 33 -5.64 16.48 -4.70
N LYS A 34 -4.98 17.64 -4.52
CA LYS A 34 -4.39 18.08 -3.25
C LYS A 34 -5.34 17.96 -2.06
N SER A 35 -6.60 18.33 -2.23
CA SER A 35 -7.59 18.30 -1.14
C SER A 35 -8.05 16.88 -0.80
N ALA A 36 -7.84 15.89 -1.65
CA ALA A 36 -8.24 14.51 -1.45
C ALA A 36 -7.08 13.62 -0.95
N ILE A 37 -5.82 13.95 -1.29
CA ILE A 37 -4.68 13.14 -0.86
C ILE A 37 -4.41 13.34 0.64
N ARG A 38 -4.22 12.25 1.38
CA ARG A 38 -3.94 12.25 2.83
C ARG A 38 -2.57 11.71 3.19
N ALA A 39 -2.05 10.80 2.37
CA ALA A 39 -0.69 10.30 2.44
C ALA A 39 -0.37 9.59 1.12
N GLY A 40 0.91 9.33 0.86
CA GLY A 40 1.34 8.52 -0.26
C GLY A 40 2.74 8.88 -0.70
N ASP A 41 3.42 7.90 -1.27
CA ASP A 41 4.70 8.11 -1.93
C ASP A 41 4.96 6.97 -2.92
N ALA A 42 5.96 7.18 -3.78
CA ALA A 42 6.56 6.10 -4.54
C ALA A 42 7.32 5.15 -3.60
N LEU A 43 7.34 3.87 -3.95
CA LEU A 43 8.21 2.87 -3.32
C LEU A 43 9.52 2.80 -4.10
N ASP A 44 10.60 2.44 -3.40
CA ASP A 44 11.86 2.13 -4.06
C ASP A 44 11.72 0.93 -5.02
N ARG A 45 12.78 0.64 -5.76
CA ARG A 45 12.88 -0.50 -6.68
C ARG A 45 12.48 -1.79 -5.97
N SER A 46 11.77 -2.67 -6.68
CA SER A 46 11.26 -3.90 -6.07
C SER A 46 12.40 -4.80 -5.56
N ALA A 47 13.57 -4.75 -6.21
CA ALA A 47 14.79 -5.44 -5.76
C ALA A 47 15.26 -5.06 -4.33
N ALA A 48 14.81 -3.92 -3.77
CA ALA A 48 15.09 -3.50 -2.39
C ALA A 48 14.02 -3.98 -1.39
N ALA A 49 12.93 -4.62 -1.86
CA ALA A 49 11.90 -5.17 -0.99
C ALA A 49 12.45 -6.30 -0.11
N THR A 50 11.82 -6.48 1.04
CA THR A 50 12.03 -7.63 1.91
C THR A 50 10.70 -8.28 2.18
N ARG A 51 10.65 -9.60 2.04
CA ARG A 51 9.49 -10.38 2.44
C ARG A 51 9.73 -11.04 3.79
N ILE A 52 8.68 -11.04 4.60
CA ILE A 52 8.63 -11.71 5.90
C ILE A 52 7.42 -12.64 5.86
N ASP A 53 7.65 -13.94 6.05
CA ASP A 53 6.63 -15.00 6.08
C ASP A 53 6.53 -15.64 7.47
N GLY A 54 5.41 -16.30 7.78
CA GLY A 54 5.28 -17.16 8.98
C GLY A 54 4.89 -16.42 10.26
N GLY A 55 4.48 -15.15 10.15
CA GLY A 55 4.02 -14.34 11.26
C GLY A 55 5.07 -14.02 12.33
N PRO A 56 4.65 -13.39 13.44
CA PRO A 56 5.58 -12.86 14.45
C PRO A 56 6.27 -13.92 15.32
N ASP A 57 5.71 -15.13 15.41
CA ASP A 57 6.29 -16.21 16.21
C ASP A 57 7.47 -16.90 15.51
N HIS A 58 7.39 -17.03 14.18
CA HIS A 58 8.37 -17.75 13.35
C HIS A 58 8.67 -17.02 12.03
N PRO A 59 9.17 -15.77 12.07
CA PRO A 59 9.41 -14.99 10.86
C PRO A 59 10.53 -15.59 10.00
N THR A 60 10.24 -15.84 8.74
CA THR A 60 11.21 -16.20 7.70
C THR A 60 11.43 -14.98 6.80
N ILE A 61 12.66 -14.49 6.73
CA ILE A 61 13.01 -13.28 6.00
C ILE A 61 13.67 -13.66 4.68
N THR A 62 13.18 -13.10 3.57
CA THR A 62 13.73 -13.29 2.23
C THR A 62 13.91 -11.95 1.50
N ASP A 63 14.93 -11.87 0.65
CA ASP A 63 15.18 -10.69 -0.18
C ASP A 63 14.27 -10.69 -1.41
N GLY A 64 13.81 -9.50 -1.83
CA GLY A 64 12.95 -9.29 -3.00
C GLY A 64 11.46 -9.32 -2.68
N PRO A 65 10.60 -8.94 -3.66
CA PRO A 65 9.17 -9.18 -3.56
C PRO A 65 8.89 -10.66 -3.85
N PHE A 66 7.81 -11.21 -3.30
CA PHE A 66 7.39 -12.58 -3.63
C PHE A 66 7.00 -12.75 -5.10
N ALA A 67 6.48 -11.68 -5.69
CA ALA A 67 5.84 -11.78 -6.99
C ALA A 67 6.90 -11.92 -8.10
N GLU A 68 6.99 -13.12 -8.67
CA GLU A 68 7.47 -13.36 -10.05
C GLU A 68 6.56 -12.70 -11.12
N GLY A 69 5.73 -11.72 -10.71
CA GLY A 69 4.85 -10.96 -11.56
C GLY A 69 5.64 -9.91 -12.34
N ALA A 70 5.26 -9.72 -13.61
CA ALA A 70 5.82 -8.64 -14.43
C ALA A 70 5.49 -7.24 -13.88
N GLU A 71 4.44 -7.13 -13.05
CA GLU A 71 4.02 -5.88 -12.41
C GLU A 71 3.94 -6.08 -10.89
N VAL A 72 4.47 -5.12 -10.16
CA VAL A 72 4.61 -5.13 -8.69
C VAL A 72 4.17 -3.79 -8.14
N ALA A 73 3.88 -3.74 -6.84
CA ALA A 73 3.61 -2.47 -6.18
C ALA A 73 4.77 -1.48 -6.43
N CYS A 74 4.47 -0.22 -6.69
CA CYS A 74 5.47 0.82 -6.95
C CYS A 74 5.17 2.15 -6.23
N GLY A 75 4.07 2.20 -5.48
CA GLY A 75 3.66 3.35 -4.71
C GLY A 75 2.31 3.11 -4.07
N TYR A 76 1.87 4.05 -3.26
CA TYR A 76 0.51 4.04 -2.73
C TYR A 76 0.01 5.47 -2.51
N TYR A 77 -1.30 5.60 -2.38
CA TYR A 77 -1.95 6.78 -1.79
C TYR A 77 -2.99 6.36 -0.76
N VAL A 78 -3.22 7.25 0.20
CA VAL A 78 -4.48 7.32 0.95
C VAL A 78 -5.27 8.49 0.41
N LEU A 79 -6.47 8.19 -0.10
CA LEU A 79 -7.39 9.17 -0.68
C LEU A 79 -8.59 9.35 0.25
N GLU A 80 -8.98 10.59 0.51
CA GLU A 80 -10.27 10.93 1.11
C GLU A 80 -11.28 11.23 0.00
N ALA A 81 -12.43 10.55 0.06
CA ALA A 81 -13.55 10.72 -0.86
C ALA A 81 -14.88 10.42 -0.16
N ASP A 82 -15.99 10.93 -0.68
CA ASP A 82 -17.31 10.72 -0.06
C ASP A 82 -17.87 9.31 -0.31
N ASN A 83 -17.38 8.62 -1.35
CA ASN A 83 -17.81 7.29 -1.77
C ASN A 83 -16.77 6.63 -2.68
N LEU A 84 -17.02 5.36 -3.04
CA LEU A 84 -16.11 4.57 -3.87
C LEU A 84 -15.99 5.17 -5.29
N ASP A 85 -17.08 5.64 -5.90
CA ASP A 85 -17.05 6.19 -7.25
C ASP A 85 -16.13 7.41 -7.36
N GLU A 86 -16.15 8.29 -6.35
CA GLU A 86 -15.22 9.41 -6.26
C GLU A 86 -13.77 8.98 -6.06
N ALA A 87 -13.52 7.96 -5.23
CA ALA A 87 -12.19 7.38 -5.07
C ALA A 87 -11.67 6.76 -6.39
N LEU A 88 -12.54 6.08 -7.15
CA LEU A 88 -12.20 5.52 -8.46
C LEU A 88 -11.95 6.61 -9.51
N ALA A 89 -12.69 7.73 -9.45
CA ALA A 89 -12.44 8.90 -10.30
C ALA A 89 -11.06 9.51 -10.03
N LEU A 90 -10.64 9.60 -8.77
CA LEU A 90 -9.29 10.02 -8.39
C LEU A 90 -8.24 9.00 -8.86
N ALA A 91 -8.47 7.71 -8.61
CA ALA A 91 -7.54 6.62 -8.94
C ALA A 91 -7.25 6.53 -10.44
N ARG A 92 -8.27 6.74 -11.28
CA ARG A 92 -8.14 6.84 -12.74
C ARG A 92 -7.15 7.93 -13.18
N ASP A 93 -7.10 9.04 -12.45
CA ASP A 93 -6.25 10.18 -12.78
C ASP A 93 -4.82 10.05 -12.23
N ILE A 94 -4.54 8.98 -11.47
CA ILE A 94 -3.17 8.63 -11.05
C ILE A 94 -2.40 8.17 -12.29
N PRO A 95 -1.19 8.72 -12.56
CA PRO A 95 -0.43 8.41 -13.78
C PRO A 95 -0.23 6.91 -14.05
N VAL A 96 0.00 6.11 -13.00
CA VAL A 96 0.20 4.65 -13.12
C VAL A 96 -0.98 3.94 -13.77
N ALA A 97 -2.21 4.44 -13.64
CA ALA A 97 -3.37 3.82 -14.28
C ALA A 97 -3.22 3.73 -15.81
N GLN A 98 -2.39 4.58 -16.44
CA GLN A 98 -2.18 4.59 -17.90
C GLN A 98 -1.26 3.49 -18.42
N PHE A 99 -0.39 2.94 -17.56
CA PHE A 99 0.65 1.98 -17.96
C PHE A 99 0.80 0.79 -17.00
N GLY A 100 -0.05 0.73 -15.98
CA GLY A 100 -0.12 -0.31 -14.96
C GLY A 100 -1.54 -0.42 -14.43
N ALA A 101 -1.70 -0.54 -13.12
CA ALA A 101 -2.98 -0.61 -12.43
C ALA A 101 -2.97 0.17 -11.11
N VAL A 102 -4.15 0.56 -10.65
CA VAL A 102 -4.37 1.06 -9.30
C VAL A 102 -5.44 0.20 -8.63
N GLU A 103 -5.08 -0.51 -7.56
CA GLU A 103 -6.08 -1.17 -6.72
C GLU A 103 -6.61 -0.20 -5.69
N VAL A 104 -7.93 -0.04 -5.60
CA VAL A 104 -8.59 0.86 -4.65
C VAL A 104 -9.34 0.04 -3.61
N TRP A 105 -9.00 0.25 -2.34
CA TRP A 105 -9.53 -0.48 -1.21
C TRP A 105 -10.18 0.47 -0.21
N PRO A 106 -11.46 0.27 0.17
CA PRO A 106 -12.03 0.97 1.32
C PRO A 106 -11.24 0.64 2.60
N MET A 107 -11.00 1.64 3.46
CA MET A 107 -10.29 1.46 4.73
C MET A 107 -11.27 1.50 5.91
N VAL A 108 -11.00 0.69 6.94
CA VAL A 108 -11.86 0.63 8.15
C VAL A 108 -11.61 1.84 9.06
N HIS A 109 -10.35 2.04 9.45
CA HIS A 109 -9.91 3.19 10.23
C HIS A 109 -8.53 3.65 9.75
N TRP A 110 -8.43 4.94 9.42
CA TRP A 110 -7.18 5.55 8.99
C TRP A 110 -6.48 6.22 10.17
N GLN A 111 -5.29 5.74 10.50
CA GLN A 111 -4.36 6.44 11.38
C GLN A 111 -3.45 7.34 10.52
N ALA A 112 -3.74 8.64 10.51
CA ALA A 112 -2.98 9.62 9.76
C ALA A 112 -1.60 9.90 10.40
N PRO A 113 -0.56 10.20 9.59
CA PRO A 113 0.72 10.62 10.13
C PRO A 113 0.64 12.01 10.76
N GLU A 114 1.29 12.18 11.92
CA GLU A 114 1.37 13.49 12.60
C GLU A 114 2.31 14.49 11.91
N LYS A 115 3.23 13.97 11.10
CA LYS A 115 4.25 14.74 10.38
C LYS A 115 4.35 14.22 8.94
N PRO A 116 4.79 15.06 7.98
CA PRO A 116 5.05 14.62 6.62
C PRO A 116 5.95 13.38 6.59
N LEU A 117 5.65 12.47 5.68
CA LEU A 117 6.43 11.25 5.47
C LEU A 117 7.70 11.58 4.68
N GLY A 118 8.76 10.82 4.93
CA GLY A 118 10.03 10.92 4.23
C GLY A 118 10.41 9.59 3.59
N ASN A 119 11.66 9.19 3.78
CA ASN A 119 12.18 7.87 3.37
C ASN A 119 11.79 6.76 4.37
N ASP A 120 10.53 6.77 4.79
CA ASP A 120 9.92 5.79 5.70
C ASP A 120 9.75 4.43 5.03
N TRP A 121 9.18 3.46 5.75
CA TRP A 121 9.02 2.09 5.25
C TRP A 121 7.55 1.72 5.18
N LEU A 122 7.07 1.37 4.00
CA LEU A 122 5.77 0.72 3.86
C LEU A 122 5.93 -0.76 4.23
N ALA A 123 5.14 -1.23 5.18
CA ALA A 123 4.90 -2.64 5.44
C ALA A 123 3.50 -2.97 4.93
N LEU A 124 3.40 -3.63 3.78
CA LEU A 124 2.15 -4.12 3.21
C LEU A 124 1.85 -5.51 3.79
N LEU A 125 0.71 -5.65 4.45
CA LEU A 125 0.28 -6.90 5.09
C LEU A 125 -0.51 -7.71 4.07
N LEU A 126 -0.10 -8.96 3.90
CA LEU A 126 -0.65 -9.89 2.93
C LEU A 126 -1.21 -11.11 3.67
N GLU A 127 -2.42 -11.49 3.29
CA GLU A 127 -3.15 -12.64 3.88
C GLU A 127 -3.74 -13.52 2.77
N PRO A 128 -3.83 -14.84 2.97
CA PRO A 128 -4.71 -15.67 2.18
C PRO A 128 -6.15 -15.11 2.18
N PRO A 129 -6.83 -15.03 1.02
CA PRO A 129 -8.18 -14.47 0.96
C PRO A 129 -9.18 -15.13 1.91
N GLU A 130 -9.02 -16.43 2.18
CA GLU A 130 -9.84 -17.21 3.12
C GLU A 130 -9.63 -16.84 4.60
N ASP A 131 -8.49 -16.23 4.94
CA ASP A 131 -8.13 -15.85 6.30
C ASP A 131 -8.53 -14.40 6.63
N ILE A 132 -9.05 -13.65 5.64
CA ILE A 132 -9.48 -12.26 5.84
C ILE A 132 -10.82 -12.21 6.56
N ASN A 133 -10.77 -11.67 7.78
CA ASN A 133 -11.94 -11.47 8.62
C ASN A 133 -12.69 -10.18 8.25
N THR A 134 -14.02 -10.23 8.30
CA THR A 134 -14.86 -9.06 8.00
C THR A 134 -14.87 -8.08 9.18
N PRO A 135 -14.69 -6.75 8.95
CA PRO A 135 -14.73 -5.76 10.02
C PRO A 135 -15.99 -5.86 10.88
N GLY A 136 -15.79 -5.91 12.20
CA GLY A 136 -16.85 -5.98 13.20
C GLY A 136 -17.27 -7.39 13.64
N THR A 137 -16.73 -8.47 13.05
CA THR A 137 -16.92 -9.84 13.59
C THR A 137 -16.03 -10.08 14.81
N ASP A 138 -16.30 -11.13 15.58
CA ASP A 138 -15.52 -11.48 16.77
C ASP A 138 -14.07 -11.84 16.40
N GLU A 139 -13.88 -12.58 15.31
CA GLU A 139 -12.57 -12.94 14.77
C GLU A 139 -11.78 -11.69 14.35
N TRP A 140 -12.43 -10.74 13.67
CA TRP A 140 -11.80 -9.48 13.30
C TRP A 140 -11.45 -8.65 14.54
N ASN A 141 -12.32 -8.59 15.54
CA ASN A 141 -12.06 -7.87 16.79
C ASN A 141 -10.87 -8.49 17.55
N GLN A 142 -10.74 -9.82 17.54
CA GLN A 142 -9.61 -10.52 18.13
C GLN A 142 -8.30 -10.17 17.41
N GLN A 143 -8.27 -10.21 16.08
CA GLN A 143 -7.11 -9.82 15.27
C GLN A 143 -6.76 -8.34 15.48
N ALA A 144 -7.75 -7.45 15.43
CA ALA A 144 -7.56 -6.03 15.71
C ALA A 144 -6.97 -5.79 17.11
N GLY A 145 -7.34 -6.60 18.11
CA GLY A 145 -6.73 -6.58 19.43
C GLY A 145 -5.22 -6.85 19.43
N GLN A 146 -4.74 -7.76 18.56
CA GLN A 146 -3.29 -8.02 18.41
C GLN A 146 -2.56 -6.80 17.83
N HIS A 147 -3.16 -6.11 16.87
CA HIS A 147 -2.62 -4.84 16.33
C HIS A 147 -2.61 -3.71 17.37
N VAL A 148 -3.58 -3.68 18.29
CA VAL A 148 -3.57 -2.73 19.42
C VAL A 148 -2.41 -3.02 20.37
N GLU A 149 -2.12 -4.28 20.68
CA GLU A 149 -0.94 -4.63 21.50
C GLU A 149 0.38 -4.37 20.77
N LEU A 150 0.42 -4.60 19.46
CA LEU A 150 1.55 -4.21 18.62
C LEU A 150 1.83 -2.72 18.71
N ALA A 151 0.80 -1.88 18.58
CA ALA A 151 0.95 -0.42 18.63
C ALA A 151 1.54 0.05 19.97
N LYS A 152 1.22 -0.63 21.09
CA LYS A 152 1.85 -0.34 22.39
C LYS A 152 3.33 -0.75 22.43
N THR A 153 3.70 -1.80 21.69
CA THR A 153 5.06 -2.34 21.63
C THR A 153 5.97 -1.53 20.71
N ILE A 154 5.49 -1.21 19.51
CA ILE A 154 6.22 -0.46 18.48
C ILE A 154 6.20 1.06 18.78
N GLY A 155 5.12 1.57 19.39
CA GLY A 155 5.02 2.96 19.84
C GLY A 155 5.06 3.97 18.68
N ASP A 156 5.86 5.02 18.86
CA ASP A 156 6.01 6.15 17.92
C ASP A 156 6.69 5.80 16.60
N ARG A 157 7.12 4.54 16.45
CA ARG A 157 7.70 4.00 15.23
C ARG A 157 6.64 3.65 14.19
N THR A 158 5.38 3.49 14.58
CA THR A 158 4.25 3.41 13.66
C THR A 158 3.75 4.82 13.36
N LEU A 159 3.99 5.30 12.14
CA LEU A 159 3.63 6.66 11.73
C LEU A 159 2.20 6.74 11.23
N ALA A 160 1.78 5.72 10.48
CA ALA A 160 0.47 5.66 9.87
C ALA A 160 0.10 4.21 9.57
N GLY A 161 -1.18 3.97 9.28
CA GLY A 161 -1.63 2.65 8.85
C GLY A 161 -3.15 2.52 8.87
N ALA A 162 -3.62 1.43 8.28
CA ALA A 162 -5.02 1.05 8.34
C ALA A 162 -5.23 -0.44 8.02
N PRO A 163 -6.25 -1.06 8.63
CA PRO A 163 -6.86 -2.25 8.06
C PRO A 163 -7.69 -1.89 6.82
N LEU A 164 -7.65 -2.76 5.82
CA LEU A 164 -8.46 -2.67 4.62
C LEU A 164 -9.76 -3.46 4.80
N HIS A 165 -10.79 -3.12 4.03
CA HIS A 165 -11.95 -3.99 3.89
C HIS A 165 -11.62 -5.24 3.05
N PRO A 166 -12.46 -6.30 3.11
CA PRO A 166 -12.21 -7.55 2.41
C PRO A 166 -11.97 -7.39 0.89
N PRO A 167 -11.26 -8.32 0.23
CA PRO A 167 -10.89 -8.23 -1.18
C PRO A 167 -12.07 -8.08 -2.14
N THR A 168 -13.25 -8.56 -1.76
CA THR A 168 -14.49 -8.38 -2.53
C THR A 168 -14.96 -6.93 -2.61
N THR A 169 -14.40 -6.03 -1.80
CA THR A 169 -14.68 -4.58 -1.81
C THR A 169 -13.65 -3.78 -2.60
N ALA A 170 -12.55 -4.41 -3.02
CA ALA A 170 -11.53 -3.76 -3.82
C ALA A 170 -12.03 -3.54 -5.25
N THR A 171 -11.45 -2.56 -5.93
CA THR A 171 -11.67 -2.36 -7.36
C THR A 171 -10.36 -1.96 -8.02
N THR A 172 -10.01 -2.66 -9.09
CA THR A 172 -8.82 -2.36 -9.88
C THR A 172 -9.16 -1.41 -11.02
N VAL A 173 -8.38 -0.33 -11.14
CA VAL A 173 -8.50 0.69 -12.18
C VAL A 173 -7.33 0.58 -13.14
N ARG A 174 -7.65 0.48 -14.44
CA ARG A 174 -6.70 0.63 -15.55
C ARG A 174 -7.24 1.62 -16.57
N VAL A 175 -6.36 2.29 -17.30
CA VAL A 175 -6.70 3.15 -18.41
C VAL A 175 -5.94 2.70 -19.64
N ARG A 176 -6.67 2.39 -20.71
CA ARG A 176 -6.12 1.94 -21.98
C ARG A 176 -6.74 2.73 -23.11
N ASP A 177 -5.92 3.37 -23.93
CA ASP A 177 -6.36 4.21 -25.05
C ASP A 177 -7.38 5.28 -24.63
N GLY A 178 -7.19 5.87 -23.45
CA GLY A 178 -8.08 6.86 -22.84
C GLY A 178 -9.40 6.32 -22.28
N LYS A 179 -9.62 4.99 -22.32
CA LYS A 179 -10.81 4.34 -21.74
C LYS A 179 -10.47 3.73 -20.39
N VAL A 180 -11.36 3.97 -19.43
CA VAL A 180 -11.28 3.41 -18.08
C VAL A 180 -11.79 1.97 -18.12
N LEU A 181 -11.01 1.07 -17.54
CA LEU A 181 -11.38 -0.32 -17.26
C LEU A 181 -11.41 -0.47 -15.74
N LEU A 182 -12.58 -0.87 -15.23
CA LEU A 182 -12.79 -1.18 -13.83
C LEU A 182 -13.01 -2.69 -13.72
N THR A 183 -12.28 -3.32 -12.81
CA THR A 183 -12.40 -4.74 -12.51
C THR A 183 -12.69 -4.89 -11.02
N ASP A 184 -13.72 -5.65 -10.66
CA ASP A 184 -14.03 -5.94 -9.27
C ASP A 184 -12.93 -6.82 -8.66
N GLY A 185 -12.49 -6.48 -7.45
CA GLY A 185 -11.44 -7.21 -6.73
C GLY A 185 -10.02 -6.68 -6.93
N PRO A 186 -9.04 -7.31 -6.25
CA PRO A 186 -7.62 -6.99 -6.35
C PRO A 186 -7.06 -7.28 -7.75
N TYR A 187 -5.89 -6.72 -8.06
CA TYR A 187 -5.24 -6.84 -9.36
C TYR A 187 -4.80 -8.27 -9.64
N ILE A 188 -4.29 -8.95 -8.61
CA ILE A 188 -3.88 -10.35 -8.67
C ILE A 188 -4.83 -11.15 -7.80
N GLU A 189 -5.58 -12.07 -8.40
CA GLU A 189 -6.20 -13.19 -7.68
C GLU A 189 -5.09 -14.19 -7.31
N GLY A 190 -4.38 -13.87 -6.24
CA GLY A 190 -3.21 -14.61 -5.77
C GLY A 190 -3.50 -15.48 -4.56
N ALA A 191 -2.48 -16.23 -4.14
CA ALA A 191 -2.52 -16.94 -2.86
C ALA A 191 -2.60 -15.99 -1.66
N GLU A 192 -2.23 -14.73 -1.84
CA GLU A 192 -2.30 -13.68 -0.83
C GLU A 192 -2.74 -12.36 -1.45
N VAL A 193 -3.45 -11.54 -0.67
CA VAL A 193 -3.95 -10.22 -1.06
C VAL A 193 -3.71 -9.22 0.06
N ALA A 194 -3.72 -7.92 -0.27
CA ALA A 194 -3.56 -6.87 0.73
C ALA A 194 -4.69 -6.89 1.76
N ASN A 195 -4.33 -6.89 3.04
CA ASN A 195 -5.27 -6.83 4.17
C ASN A 195 -5.09 -5.56 5.02
N GLY A 196 -3.92 -4.94 4.94
CA GLY A 196 -3.58 -3.76 5.73
C GLY A 196 -2.22 -3.20 5.35
N PHE A 197 -1.87 -2.05 5.91
CA PHE A 197 -0.52 -1.53 5.81
C PHE A 197 -0.14 -0.73 7.04
N TYR A 198 1.16 -0.63 7.27
CA TYR A 198 1.77 0.34 8.15
C TYR A 198 2.82 1.16 7.41
N VAL A 199 3.01 2.40 7.85
CA VAL A 199 4.20 3.20 7.55
C VAL A 199 5.04 3.26 8.81
N LEU A 200 6.26 2.72 8.72
CA LEU A 200 7.19 2.57 9.84
C LEU A 200 8.35 3.55 9.70
N ARG A 201 8.70 4.20 10.82
CA ARG A 201 9.94 4.97 10.96
C ARG A 201 11.07 3.99 11.28
N ALA A 202 12.10 3.92 10.45
CA ALA A 202 13.31 3.13 10.69
C ALA A 202 14.57 3.81 10.15
N ALA A 203 15.69 3.65 10.86
CA ALA A 203 16.97 4.21 10.46
C ALA A 203 17.54 3.51 9.22
N ASP A 204 17.26 2.22 9.09
CA ASP A 204 17.72 1.36 8.01
C ASP A 204 16.77 0.18 7.78
N ARG A 205 17.13 -0.64 6.79
CA ARG A 205 16.39 -1.85 6.41
C ARG A 205 16.31 -2.87 7.55
N GLU A 206 17.40 -3.07 8.31
CA GLU A 206 17.44 -4.09 9.37
C GLU A 206 16.44 -3.75 10.47
N GLU A 207 16.40 -2.48 10.86
CA GLU A 207 15.45 -2.00 11.84
C GLU A 207 14.00 -2.05 11.30
N ALA A 208 13.78 -1.67 10.04
CA ALA A 208 12.46 -1.78 9.40
C ALA A 208 11.94 -3.21 9.40
N VAL A 209 12.78 -4.17 9.01
CA VAL A 209 12.45 -5.60 8.99
C VAL A 209 12.16 -6.10 10.40
N LYS A 210 12.98 -5.73 11.39
CA LYS A 210 12.74 -6.10 12.80
C LYS A 210 11.39 -5.58 13.31
N LEU A 211 11.03 -4.34 12.99
CA LEU A 211 9.74 -3.78 13.35
C LEU A 211 8.60 -4.51 12.65
N ALA A 212 8.74 -4.73 11.34
CA ALA A 212 7.73 -5.40 10.55
C ALA A 212 7.53 -6.86 10.96
N SER A 213 8.58 -7.59 11.34
CA SER A 213 8.48 -8.98 11.83
C SER A 213 7.65 -9.13 13.09
N MET A 214 7.29 -8.04 13.79
CA MET A 214 6.38 -8.11 14.94
C MET A 214 4.90 -7.98 14.55
N ILE A 215 4.60 -7.56 13.32
CA ILE A 215 3.23 -7.34 12.86
C ILE A 215 2.49 -8.69 12.78
N PRO A 216 1.27 -8.80 13.35
CA PRO A 216 0.47 -10.02 13.27
C PRO A 216 -0.18 -10.15 11.89
N ALA A 217 0.61 -10.60 10.91
CA ALA A 217 0.16 -10.91 9.56
C ALA A 217 0.84 -12.18 9.03
N SER A 218 0.20 -12.91 8.12
CA SER A 218 0.78 -14.12 7.52
C SER A 218 2.05 -13.83 6.72
N ALA A 219 1.99 -12.79 5.88
CA ALA A 219 3.13 -12.29 5.14
C ALA A 219 3.17 -10.76 5.10
N ILE A 220 4.37 -10.22 4.94
CA ILE A 220 4.61 -8.78 4.88
C ILE A 220 5.63 -8.48 3.79
N GLU A 221 5.31 -7.54 2.90
CA GLU A 221 6.30 -6.89 2.04
C GLU A 221 6.72 -5.56 2.67
N VAL A 222 8.00 -5.44 3.00
CA VAL A 222 8.61 -4.24 3.57
C VAL A 222 9.45 -3.55 2.50
N ARG A 223 9.16 -2.28 2.23
CA ARG A 223 9.92 -1.49 1.26
C ARG A 223 9.95 0.00 1.60
N GLN A 224 11.09 0.62 1.33
CA GLN A 224 11.31 2.03 1.60
C GLN A 224 10.49 2.91 0.64
N LEU A 225 9.97 4.02 1.18
CA LEU A 225 9.42 5.13 0.41
C LEU A 225 10.57 5.92 -0.23
N ALA A 226 10.34 6.41 -1.44
CA ALA A 226 11.35 7.19 -2.17
C ALA A 226 11.56 8.60 -1.58
N GLY A 227 10.63 9.11 -0.78
CA GLY A 227 10.69 10.45 -0.19
C GLY A 227 10.46 11.57 -1.21
N VAL A 228 9.71 11.32 -2.30
CA VAL A 228 9.61 12.23 -3.46
C VAL A 228 8.28 12.95 -3.55
N SER A 229 7.24 12.48 -2.84
CA SER A 229 5.91 13.05 -2.96
C SER A 229 5.76 14.43 -2.32
N GLY A 230 6.48 14.69 -1.22
CA GLY A 230 6.36 15.94 -0.44
C GLY A 230 4.97 16.14 0.19
N LEU A 231 4.22 15.05 0.40
CA LEU A 231 2.88 15.01 0.96
C LEU A 231 2.84 14.94 2.49
#